data_AF-A0A956H8E3-F1
#
_entry.id   AF-A0A956H8E3-F1
#
_cell.length_a   1.000
_cell.length_b   1.000
_cell.length_c   1.000
_cell.angle_alpha   90.00
_cell.angle_beta   90.00
_cell.angle_gamma   90.00
#
_symmetry.space_group_name_H-M   'P 1'
#
loop_
_entity.id
_entity.type
_entity.pdbx_description
1 polymer ?
#
loop_
_entity_poly.entity_id
_entity_poly.type
_entity_poly.pdbx_seq_one_letter_code
_entity_poly.pdbx_strand_id
1 'polypeptide(L)'
;AEPGGPVSPTKFHNSVHNTATGYLSIATGNHHSATALAGGPAAVEVALLEALAGLLEGHTGAGGSRDTLLVFAEERLPAPFERADGDPTFAVALHLSTIGDGLELELVPVEDDAAHESWAGPRERLGSTVDALLPLLRAAADFAGGRRDAQSFALVAPGERGSWRATIRERS
;
A
#
# COMPACT_ATOMS: atom_id res chain seq x y z
N ALA A 1 -6.86 24.68 16.93
CA ALA A 1 -7.85 24.52 18.02
C ALA A 1 -7.20 25.08 19.27
N GLU A 2 -7.92 25.84 20.11
CA GLU A 2 -7.34 26.37 21.34
C GLU A 2 -7.03 25.21 22.31
N PRO A 3 -5.85 25.19 22.97
CA PRO A 3 -5.52 24.16 23.95
C PRO A 3 -6.53 24.20 25.11
N GLY A 4 -7.30 23.12 25.31
CA GLY A 4 -8.26 22.98 26.41
C GLY A 4 -9.75 23.14 26.07
N GLY A 5 -10.10 23.45 24.81
CA GLY A 5 -11.50 23.43 24.35
C GLY A 5 -12.04 22.00 24.18
N PRO A 6 -13.37 21.79 24.22
CA PRO A 6 -13.96 20.46 23.99
C PRO A 6 -13.58 19.94 22.60
N VAL A 7 -13.13 18.69 22.53
CA VAL A 7 -12.79 18.02 21.27
C VAL A 7 -14.07 17.84 20.46
N SER A 8 -14.07 18.31 19.21
CA SER A 8 -15.20 18.09 18.30
C SER A 8 -15.39 16.58 18.08
N PRO A 9 -16.59 16.03 18.30
CA PRO A 9 -16.86 14.61 18.06
C PRO A 9 -16.50 14.15 16.65
N THR A 10 -16.75 15.00 15.65
CA THR A 10 -16.37 14.74 14.25
C THR A 10 -14.87 14.69 14.06
N LYS A 11 -14.11 15.60 14.68
CA LYS A 11 -12.64 15.59 14.59
C LYS A 11 -12.05 14.34 15.25
N PHE A 12 -12.62 13.92 16.36
CA PHE A 12 -12.20 12.69 17.03
C PHE A 12 -12.56 11.44 16.21
N HIS A 13 -13.75 11.39 15.60
CA HIS A 13 -14.12 10.31 14.69
C HIS A 13 -13.20 10.22 13.46
N ASN A 14 -12.67 11.36 12.99
CA ASN A 14 -11.77 11.42 11.84
C ASN A 14 -10.29 11.20 12.18
N SER A 15 -9.93 11.02 13.45
CA SER A 15 -8.54 10.83 13.84
C SER A 15 -8.10 9.36 13.89
N VAL A 16 -9.03 8.41 13.71
CA VAL A 16 -8.68 6.98 13.69
C VAL A 16 -8.22 6.57 12.30
N HIS A 17 -7.18 5.73 12.23
CA HIS A 17 -6.53 5.36 10.96
C HIS A 17 -7.48 4.67 9.95
N ASN A 18 -8.54 4.03 10.44
CA ASN A 18 -9.52 3.33 9.61
C ASN A 18 -10.70 4.21 9.11
N THR A 19 -10.74 5.51 9.44
CA THR A 19 -11.85 6.40 9.04
C THR A 19 -12.06 6.40 7.53
N ALA A 20 -10.97 6.49 6.75
CA ALA A 20 -11.05 6.54 5.29
C ALA A 20 -11.77 5.30 4.73
N THR A 21 -11.40 4.11 5.20
CA THR A 21 -12.03 2.85 4.78
C THR A 21 -13.49 2.77 5.22
N GLY A 22 -13.81 3.27 6.42
CA GLY A 22 -15.19 3.35 6.91
C GLY A 22 -16.07 4.26 6.05
N TYR A 23 -15.59 5.44 5.67
CA TYR A 23 -16.30 6.33 4.76
C TYR A 23 -16.48 5.76 3.37
N LEU A 24 -15.45 5.10 2.82
CA LEU A 24 -15.56 4.42 1.53
C LEU A 24 -16.64 3.33 1.57
N SER A 25 -16.66 2.51 2.62
CA SER A 25 -17.68 1.46 2.82
C SER A 25 -19.09 2.06 2.82
N ILE A 26 -19.33 3.10 3.61
CA ILE A 26 -20.65 3.76 3.69
C ILE A 26 -21.04 4.38 2.35
N ALA A 27 -20.13 5.13 1.72
CA ALA A 27 -20.42 5.86 0.49
C ALA A 27 -20.71 4.93 -0.71
N THR A 28 -20.11 3.74 -0.72
CA THR A 28 -20.26 2.75 -1.80
C THR A 28 -21.26 1.64 -1.48
N GLY A 29 -21.78 1.59 -0.24
CA GLY A 29 -22.58 0.45 0.23
C GLY A 29 -21.79 -0.87 0.27
N ASN A 30 -20.46 -0.80 0.38
CA ASN A 30 -19.60 -1.98 0.39
C ASN A 30 -19.52 -2.58 1.80
N HIS A 31 -20.03 -3.81 1.95
CA HIS A 31 -20.03 -4.56 3.21
C HIS A 31 -18.96 -5.66 3.28
N HIS A 32 -18.04 -5.72 2.31
CA HIS A 32 -16.91 -6.65 2.34
C HIS A 32 -15.87 -6.26 3.39
N SER A 33 -14.95 -7.18 3.68
CA SER A 33 -13.86 -6.95 4.63
C SER A 33 -12.98 -5.77 4.20
N ALA A 34 -12.50 -5.03 5.20
CA ALA A 34 -11.73 -3.82 5.02
C ALA A 34 -10.69 -3.74 6.14
N THR A 35 -9.41 -3.58 5.77
CA THR A 35 -8.28 -3.46 6.70
C THR A 35 -7.60 -2.11 6.47
N ALA A 36 -7.25 -1.42 7.55
CA ALA A 36 -6.44 -0.20 7.48
C ALA A 36 -5.06 -0.50 8.09
N LEU A 37 -4.00 -0.27 7.32
CA LEU A 37 -2.63 -0.69 7.65
C LEU A 37 -1.69 0.50 7.82
N ALA A 38 -0.80 0.42 8.82
CA ALA A 38 0.31 1.34 8.97
C ALA A 38 1.62 0.55 8.89
N GLY A 39 2.37 0.72 7.80
CA GLY A 39 3.62 0.01 7.54
C GLY A 39 4.88 0.87 7.61
N GLY A 40 4.76 2.18 7.89
CA GLY A 40 5.89 3.11 7.84
C GLY A 40 6.60 3.06 6.49
N PRO A 41 7.94 2.99 6.43
CA PRO A 41 8.66 2.85 5.16
C PRO A 41 8.33 1.56 4.38
N ALA A 42 7.69 0.57 5.00
CA ALA A 42 7.26 -0.69 4.39
C ALA A 42 5.79 -0.65 3.89
N ALA A 43 5.16 0.52 3.88
CA ALA A 43 3.72 0.62 3.66
C ALA A 43 3.28 -0.09 2.37
N VAL A 44 4.06 0.02 1.29
CA VAL A 44 3.74 -0.61 0.00
C VAL A 44 3.83 -2.13 0.09
N GLU A 45 4.90 -2.66 0.68
CA GLU A 45 5.16 -4.09 0.86
C GLU A 45 4.07 -4.76 1.67
N VAL A 46 3.82 -4.23 2.86
CA VAL A 46 2.85 -4.79 3.81
C VAL A 46 1.45 -4.73 3.23
N ALA A 47 1.11 -3.63 2.54
CA ALA A 47 -0.21 -3.46 1.97
C ALA A 47 -0.43 -4.34 0.72
N LEU A 48 0.60 -4.55 -0.11
CA LEU A 48 0.54 -5.52 -1.21
C LEU A 48 0.41 -6.96 -0.69
N LEU A 49 1.17 -7.34 0.34
CA LEU A 49 1.09 -8.66 0.96
C LEU A 49 -0.29 -8.93 1.55
N GLU A 50 -0.84 -8.00 2.33
CA GLU A 50 -2.20 -8.12 2.89
C GLU A 50 -3.24 -8.23 1.77
N ALA A 51 -3.14 -7.41 0.72
CA ALA A 51 -4.09 -7.43 -0.37
C ALA A 51 -4.07 -8.77 -1.14
N LEU A 52 -2.87 -9.33 -1.39
CA LEU A 52 -2.72 -10.66 -1.99
C LEU A 52 -3.21 -11.76 -1.05
N ALA A 53 -2.91 -11.68 0.25
CA ALA A 53 -3.42 -12.63 1.24
C ALA A 53 -4.96 -12.63 1.26
N GLY A 54 -5.60 -11.46 1.27
CA GLY A 54 -7.07 -11.35 1.21
C GLY A 54 -7.67 -11.96 -0.06
N LEU A 55 -7.01 -11.79 -1.22
CA LEU A 55 -7.42 -12.44 -2.47
C LEU A 55 -7.31 -13.98 -2.37
N LEU A 56 -6.31 -14.49 -1.64
CA LEU A 56 -6.06 -15.92 -1.43
C LEU A 56 -6.86 -16.52 -0.26
N GLU A 57 -7.29 -15.77 0.74
CA GLU A 57 -8.05 -16.31 1.89
C GLU A 57 -9.53 -16.51 1.59
N GLY A 58 -10.10 -15.79 0.62
CA GLY A 58 -11.50 -15.94 0.18
C GLY A 58 -11.86 -17.30 -0.46
N HIS A 59 -11.10 -18.37 -0.20
CA HIS A 59 -11.19 -19.71 -0.79
C HIS A 59 -12.29 -20.63 -0.22
N THR A 60 -13.37 -20.07 0.31
CA THR A 60 -14.50 -20.87 0.83
C THR A 60 -15.79 -20.66 0.03
N GLY A 61 -15.75 -20.83 -1.30
CA GLY A 61 -16.96 -20.82 -2.13
C GLY A 61 -16.70 -20.76 -3.63
N ALA A 62 -17.57 -21.39 -4.43
CA ALA A 62 -17.38 -21.68 -5.85
C ALA A 62 -17.22 -20.43 -6.76
N GLY A 63 -16.11 -20.37 -7.49
CA GLY A 63 -16.04 -19.88 -8.88
C GLY A 63 -16.17 -18.38 -9.19
N GLY A 64 -16.22 -17.47 -8.20
CA GLY A 64 -16.32 -16.03 -8.45
C GLY A 64 -14.96 -15.32 -8.65
N SER A 65 -14.98 -14.21 -9.41
CA SER A 65 -13.91 -13.19 -9.39
C SER A 65 -13.67 -12.73 -7.95
N ARG A 66 -12.41 -12.55 -7.55
CA ARG A 66 -12.06 -11.89 -6.30
C ARG A 66 -11.35 -10.60 -6.60
N ASP A 67 -11.87 -9.52 -6.05
CA ASP A 67 -11.42 -8.17 -6.30
C ASP A 67 -11.08 -7.50 -4.96
N THR A 68 -9.89 -6.90 -4.89
CA THR A 68 -9.42 -6.11 -3.74
C THR A 68 -9.06 -4.72 -4.24
N LEU A 69 -9.59 -3.69 -3.56
CA LEU A 69 -9.17 -2.31 -3.79
C LEU A 69 -8.12 -1.93 -2.74
N LEU A 70 -6.89 -1.70 -3.20
CA LEU A 70 -5.78 -1.24 -2.38
C LEU A 70 -5.63 0.27 -2.52
N VAL A 71 -5.74 1.01 -1.42
CA VAL A 71 -5.65 2.48 -1.44
C VAL A 71 -4.49 2.94 -0.57
N PHE A 72 -3.59 3.71 -1.17
CA PHE A 72 -2.58 4.50 -0.47
C PHE A 72 -3.06 5.95 -0.46
N ALA A 73 -3.10 6.59 0.70
CA ALA A 73 -3.42 8.00 0.81
C ALA A 73 -2.53 8.61 1.88
N GLU A 74 -1.91 9.73 1.54
CA GLU A 74 -1.11 10.49 2.49
C GLU A 74 -1.41 11.98 2.42
N GLU A 75 -1.18 12.65 3.54
CA GLU A 75 -1.30 14.10 3.68
C GLU A 75 -0.01 14.67 4.26
N ARG A 76 0.38 15.87 3.78
CA ARG A 76 1.51 16.58 4.37
C ARG A 76 1.28 16.82 5.86
N LEU A 77 2.26 16.44 6.67
CA LEU A 77 2.25 16.75 8.08
C LEU A 77 2.23 18.28 8.30
N PRO A 78 1.34 18.80 9.17
CA PRO A 78 1.29 20.23 9.48
C PRO A 78 2.42 20.63 10.42
N ALA A 79 2.75 21.93 10.48
CA ALA A 79 3.70 22.47 11.46
C ALA A 79 3.32 22.06 12.89
N PRO A 80 4.30 21.72 13.76
CA PRO A 80 5.76 21.73 13.54
C PRO A 80 6.32 20.41 12.99
N PHE A 81 5.46 19.47 12.57
CA PHE A 81 5.86 18.14 12.08
C PHE A 81 6.15 18.11 10.58
N GLU A 82 6.16 19.27 9.92
CA GLU A 82 6.53 19.41 8.52
C GLU A 82 7.91 18.79 8.26
N ARG A 83 7.99 18.04 7.17
CA ARG A 83 9.21 17.38 6.71
C ARG A 83 9.47 17.72 5.25
N ALA A 84 10.69 18.16 4.95
CA ALA A 84 11.09 18.46 3.58
C ALA A 84 11.16 17.20 2.70
N ASP A 85 11.43 16.04 3.31
CA ASP A 85 11.50 14.72 2.67
C ASP A 85 10.19 13.92 2.77
N GLY A 86 9.12 14.52 3.31
CA GLY A 86 7.81 13.88 3.37
C GLY A 86 7.14 13.82 2.00
N ASP A 87 6.33 12.78 1.79
CA ASP A 87 5.50 12.67 0.59
C ASP A 87 4.56 13.90 0.46
N PRO A 88 4.23 14.31 -0.79
CA PRO A 88 3.15 15.29 -0.99
C PRO A 88 1.82 14.72 -0.52
N THR A 89 0.77 15.54 -0.44
CA THR A 89 -0.59 15.00 -0.31
C THR A 89 -0.94 14.26 -1.60
N PHE A 90 -1.27 12.97 -1.51
CA PHE A 90 -1.65 12.15 -2.66
C PHE A 90 -2.63 11.04 -2.26
N ALA A 91 -3.30 10.48 -3.26
CA ALA A 91 -4.00 9.20 -3.12
C ALA A 91 -3.83 8.38 -4.41
N VAL A 92 -3.59 7.08 -4.26
CA VAL A 92 -3.47 6.09 -5.32
C VAL A 92 -4.35 4.90 -4.97
N ALA A 93 -5.18 4.48 -5.90
CA ALA A 93 -6.00 3.28 -5.76
C ALA A 93 -5.61 2.27 -6.84
N LEU A 94 -5.38 1.03 -6.41
CA LEU A 94 -5.07 -0.11 -7.27
C LEU A 94 -6.17 -1.14 -7.12
N HIS A 95 -6.72 -1.58 -8.24
CA HIS A 95 -7.65 -2.70 -8.28
C HIS A 95 -6.87 -3.97 -8.59
N LEU A 96 -6.89 -4.92 -7.67
CA LEU A 96 -6.26 -6.23 -7.82
C LEU A 96 -7.36 -7.27 -8.00
N SER A 97 -7.19 -8.17 -8.96
CA SER A 97 -8.14 -9.24 -9.22
C SER A 97 -7.44 -10.56 -9.51
N THR A 98 -8.06 -11.67 -9.12
CA THR A 98 -7.58 -13.01 -9.49
C THR A 98 -7.85 -13.33 -10.97
N ILE A 99 -8.80 -12.62 -11.60
CA ILE A 99 -9.16 -12.79 -13.01
C ILE A 99 -9.09 -11.45 -13.76
N GLY A 100 -8.95 -11.50 -15.08
CA GLY A 100 -8.96 -10.31 -15.92
C GLY A 100 -7.84 -10.31 -16.95
N ASP A 101 -7.89 -9.31 -17.83
CA ASP A 101 -6.96 -9.06 -18.94
C ASP A 101 -5.91 -7.98 -18.61
N GLY A 102 -5.74 -7.68 -17.32
CA GLY A 102 -4.74 -6.74 -16.81
C GLY A 102 -3.35 -7.33 -16.63
N LEU A 103 -2.50 -6.56 -15.94
CA LEU A 103 -1.17 -6.98 -15.55
C LEU A 103 -1.20 -8.06 -14.47
N GLU A 104 -0.33 -9.05 -14.60
CA GLU A 104 -0.05 -10.02 -13.54
C GLU A 104 1.02 -9.46 -12.61
N LEU A 105 0.73 -9.42 -11.31
CA LEU A 105 1.66 -9.04 -10.25
C LEU A 105 2.08 -10.28 -9.47
N GLU A 106 3.38 -10.55 -9.46
CA GLU A 106 4.00 -11.61 -8.65
C GLU A 106 4.87 -10.97 -7.57
N LEU A 107 4.66 -11.35 -6.31
CA LEU A 107 5.53 -10.96 -5.19
C LEU A 107 6.33 -12.18 -4.74
N VAL A 108 7.65 -12.05 -4.77
CA VAL A 108 8.59 -13.12 -4.40
C VAL A 108 9.48 -12.62 -3.26
N PRO A 109 9.59 -13.36 -2.15
CA PRO A 109 10.59 -13.05 -1.13
C PRO A 109 11.99 -13.32 -1.70
N VAL A 110 12.92 -12.41 -1.46
CA VAL A 110 14.33 -12.56 -1.83
C VAL A 110 15.11 -12.81 -0.55
N GLU A 111 15.79 -13.97 -0.49
CA GLU A 111 16.73 -14.28 0.57
C GLU A 111 17.93 -13.34 0.47
N ASP A 112 18.28 -12.72 1.60
CA ASP A 112 19.50 -11.90 1.73
C ASP A 112 20.45 -12.65 2.68
N ASP A 113 21.64 -12.99 2.20
CA ASP A 113 22.68 -13.74 2.93
C ASP A 113 23.47 -12.85 3.92
N ALA A 114 23.12 -11.57 4.06
CA ALA A 114 23.83 -10.63 4.91
C ALA A 114 23.49 -10.80 6.41
N ALA A 115 24.53 -10.95 7.23
CA ALA A 115 24.45 -11.01 8.68
C ALA A 115 23.67 -9.81 9.26
N HIS A 116 22.66 -10.12 10.06
CA HIS A 116 21.68 -9.19 10.63
C HIS A 116 22.24 -8.42 11.84
N GLU A 117 22.48 -7.11 11.72
CA GLU A 117 22.67 -6.18 12.84
C GLU A 117 21.33 -5.61 13.37
N SER A 118 20.95 -6.10 14.55
CA SER A 118 19.82 -5.61 15.37
C SER A 118 19.56 -4.10 15.31
N TRP A 119 18.28 -3.72 15.08
CA TRP A 119 17.68 -2.39 15.22
C TRP A 119 18.56 -1.30 15.91
N ALA A 120 19.10 -0.37 15.11
CA ALA A 120 20.01 0.69 15.56
C ALA A 120 19.33 2.06 15.84
N GLY A 121 18.01 2.11 16.02
CA GLY A 121 17.28 3.35 16.29
C GLY A 121 16.63 4.00 15.05
N PRO A 122 16.08 5.22 15.17
CA PRO A 122 15.26 5.84 14.13
C PRO A 122 16.09 6.10 12.87
N ARG A 123 15.73 5.45 11.75
CA ARG A 123 16.28 5.80 10.44
C ARG A 123 15.91 7.26 10.14
N GLU A 124 16.91 8.09 9.84
CA GLU A 124 16.74 9.54 9.61
C GLU A 124 15.85 9.87 8.39
N ARG A 125 15.69 8.91 7.48
CA ARG A 125 14.79 8.97 6.33
C ARG A 125 13.65 7.98 6.49
N LEU A 126 12.42 8.48 6.56
CA LEU A 126 11.24 7.69 6.24
C LEU A 126 11.30 7.44 4.72
N GLY A 127 11.14 6.19 4.30
CA GLY A 127 11.03 5.89 2.86
C GLY A 127 9.84 6.65 2.27
N SER A 128 9.95 7.10 1.01
CA SER A 128 8.84 7.72 0.29
C SER A 128 7.91 6.63 -0.25
N THR A 129 6.63 6.70 0.10
CA THR A 129 5.59 5.81 -0.44
C THR A 129 5.43 6.05 -1.94
N VAL A 130 5.56 7.31 -2.39
CA VAL A 130 5.52 7.67 -3.81
C VAL A 130 6.66 7.00 -4.58
N ASP A 131 7.89 7.05 -4.06
CA ASP A 131 9.04 6.39 -4.69
C ASP A 131 8.85 4.87 -4.79
N ALA A 132 8.28 4.26 -3.76
CA ALA A 132 7.98 2.83 -3.75
C ALA A 132 6.84 2.45 -4.73
N LEU A 133 5.84 3.31 -4.92
CA LEU A 133 4.72 3.09 -5.85
C LEU A 133 5.07 3.39 -7.32
N LEU A 134 6.01 4.29 -7.57
CA LEU A 134 6.35 4.78 -8.91
C LEU A 134 6.66 3.67 -9.93
N PRO A 135 7.45 2.62 -9.62
CA PRO A 135 7.68 1.51 -10.55
C PRO A 135 6.39 0.78 -10.96
N LEU A 136 5.51 0.49 -9.98
CA LEU A 136 4.22 -0.17 -10.21
C LEU A 136 3.29 0.68 -11.08
N LEU A 137 3.22 1.99 -10.80
CA LEU A 137 2.40 2.92 -11.58
C LEU A 137 2.92 3.11 -13.01
N ARG A 138 4.25 3.14 -13.20
CA ARG A 138 4.86 3.20 -14.53
C ARG A 138 4.57 1.95 -15.35
N ALA A 139 4.68 0.76 -14.74
CA ALA A 139 4.33 -0.50 -15.41
C ALA A 139 2.86 -0.51 -15.85
N ALA A 140 1.94 -0.06 -15.00
CA ALA A 140 0.52 0.09 -15.33
C ALA A 140 0.29 1.07 -16.48
N ALA A 141 0.98 2.21 -16.49
CA ALA A 141 0.88 3.19 -17.57
C ALA A 141 1.46 2.68 -18.90
N ASP A 142 2.60 1.98 -18.87
CA ASP A 142 3.22 1.35 -20.04
C ASP A 142 2.28 0.30 -20.65
N PHE A 143 1.60 -0.49 -19.82
CA PHE A 143 0.55 -1.40 -20.27
C PHE A 143 -0.67 -0.67 -20.84
N ALA A 144 -1.12 0.45 -20.26
CA ALA A 144 -2.17 1.24 -20.91
C ALA A 144 -1.71 1.78 -22.29
N GLY A 145 -0.41 2.04 -22.46
CA GLY A 145 0.21 2.58 -23.66
C GLY A 145 0.68 1.55 -24.71
N GLY A 146 0.46 0.25 -24.51
CA GLY A 146 0.81 -0.79 -25.49
C GLY A 146 2.18 -1.45 -25.31
N ARG A 147 3.00 -1.03 -24.32
CA ARG A 147 4.28 -1.68 -24.02
C ARG A 147 4.04 -2.84 -23.05
N ARG A 148 4.65 -4.00 -23.35
CA ARG A 148 4.31 -5.30 -22.74
C ARG A 148 5.47 -6.02 -22.06
N ASP A 149 6.61 -5.37 -21.93
CA ASP A 149 7.80 -6.00 -21.35
C ASP A 149 7.59 -6.29 -19.86
N ALA A 150 8.02 -7.47 -19.42
CA ALA A 150 8.03 -7.82 -18.00
C ALA A 150 9.02 -6.90 -17.25
N GLN A 151 8.58 -6.38 -16.09
CA GLN A 151 9.36 -5.45 -15.28
C GLN A 151 9.44 -5.97 -13.84
N SER A 152 10.66 -6.08 -13.32
CA SER A 152 10.90 -6.44 -11.91
C SER A 152 11.52 -5.27 -11.16
N PHE A 153 11.07 -5.04 -9.94
CA PHE A 153 11.63 -4.03 -9.06
C PHE A 153 11.74 -4.56 -7.63
N ALA A 154 12.75 -4.06 -6.91
CA ALA A 154 12.93 -4.36 -5.51
C ALA A 154 11.96 -3.51 -4.68
N LEU A 155 11.35 -4.17 -3.71
CA LEU A 155 10.57 -3.58 -2.63
C LEU A 155 11.37 -3.77 -1.34
N VAL A 156 11.55 -2.71 -0.56
CA VAL A 156 12.47 -2.68 0.57
C VAL A 156 11.68 -2.61 1.87
N ALA A 157 11.70 -3.70 2.63
CA ALA A 157 11.22 -3.68 4.01
C ALA A 157 12.18 -2.86 4.91
N PRO A 158 11.69 -2.04 5.85
CA PRO A 158 12.50 -1.45 6.89
C PRO A 158 12.80 -2.54 7.93
N GLY A 159 14.09 -2.85 8.05
CA GLY A 159 14.57 -3.90 8.93
C GLY A 159 15.10 -5.08 8.13
N GLU A 160 16.10 -5.74 8.69
CA GLU A 160 17.00 -6.66 8.00
C GLU A 160 16.39 -8.01 7.64
N ARG A 161 15.08 -8.12 7.49
CA ARG A 161 14.42 -9.41 7.26
C ARG A 161 13.66 -9.39 5.95
N GLY A 162 14.40 -9.69 4.89
CA GLY A 162 13.88 -10.00 3.56
C GLY A 162 13.64 -8.77 2.70
N SER A 163 14.26 -8.73 1.52
CA SER A 163 13.80 -7.87 0.44
C SER A 163 12.70 -8.60 -0.33
N TRP A 164 11.74 -7.88 -0.88
CA TRP A 164 10.72 -8.45 -1.75
C TRP A 164 11.01 -8.02 -3.18
N ARG A 165 10.71 -8.90 -4.13
CA ARG A 165 10.71 -8.54 -5.55
C ARG A 165 9.28 -8.57 -6.05
N ALA A 166 8.84 -7.45 -6.60
CA ALA A 166 7.62 -7.41 -7.39
C ALA A 166 8.01 -7.59 -8.86
N THR A 167 7.31 -8.48 -9.55
CA THR A 167 7.41 -8.66 -10.98
C THR A 167 6.04 -8.42 -11.59
N ILE A 168 6.01 -7.58 -12.62
CA ILE A 168 4.81 -7.28 -13.38
C ILE A 168 5.02 -7.80 -14.80
N ARG A 169 4.04 -8.54 -15.33
CA ARG A 169 4.06 -9.04 -16.71
C ARG A 169 2.66 -9.06 -17.31
N GLU A 170 2.57 -9.22 -18.63
CA GLU A 170 1.30 -9.60 -19.24
C GLU A 170 0.87 -10.98 -18.75
N ARG A 171 -0.44 -11.14 -18.55
CA ARG A 171 -1.03 -12.45 -18.35
C ARG A 171 -0.93 -13.24 -19.68
N SER A 172 -0.22 -14.37 -19.66
CA SER A 172 -0.07 -15.29 -20.80
C SER A 172 -1.31 -16.11 -21.09
#